data_AF-A0A3D8WXR8-F1
#
_entry.id   AF-A0A3D8WXR8-F1
#
_cell.length_a   1.000
_cell.length_b   1.000
_cell.length_c   1.000
_cell.angle_alpha   90.00
_cell.angle_beta   90.00
_cell.angle_gamma   90.00
#
_symmetry.space_group_name_H-M   'P 1'
#
loop_
_entity.id
_entity.type
_entity.pdbx_description
1 polymer ?
#
loop_
_entity_poly.entity_id
_entity_poly.type
_entity_poly.pdbx_seq_one_letter_code
_entity_poly.pdbx_strand_id
1 'polypeptide(L)'
;MIKTAVILAAGMGSRIRKRAGNRPKGFLMIDEKSIIEHSISKLIEAGVKTIFIGTGYMKEEYEKLMVRYPQIKCVYNSRYETTGSLFTLYQFKNYIKEDFLLLESDVIYEKNALKTLVNHSKSDVILASKLNGAGDEVYIEADENNNLKNMSKQKEELNSIYAELVGLTKLSYATFQRLCDEANTLFQFNQTIDYEYGLVKISEKANVYVHKLDNLAWCEVDDEDHWARATTIVYPIIKAREGIPHTVKRNILLNPGPATTTDTVKYAQIVEDICPREKEFGETMEFISTELTKFVGNPEKYTTVLFGGSGTAAVESILSSVINNGTVVIINNGPYGERMCKIAGIYGLNYLEYKSSAEQAIDMNDLEIFIKKISTNISYLALVHCETSTGLLNDIEQIGEFCAVKNIEMIVDAMSSYAAVPIDMQKMNISYLAASANKNLQGMAGVSFVIANKDRLEKTEQIKPRNLYLHLYDQYRYFQMNKQMRFTPPVQTMYALKQAIIETQWEGIERRYERYSKSWTTLTDGITRLGLTYLVPETHHSKIITSIIEPSDKKYNFDIMHDFFYKQGFTIYPGKIDKLETFRIANIGDITYRDIERFLHLLEQYLKALKGE
;
A
#
# COMPACT_ATOMS: atom_id res chain seq x y z
N MET A 1 11.63 -28.12 17.36
CA MET A 1 11.30 -28.15 15.92
C MET A 1 9.99 -28.89 15.76
N ILE A 2 8.97 -28.24 15.20
CA ILE A 2 7.63 -28.83 15.01
C ILE A 2 7.67 -29.75 13.79
N LYS A 3 7.27 -31.01 13.94
CA LYS A 3 7.34 -32.04 12.88
C LYS A 3 5.97 -32.44 12.32
N THR A 4 4.89 -32.06 13.01
CA THR A 4 3.52 -32.43 12.65
C THR A 4 2.69 -31.18 12.38
N ALA A 5 1.83 -31.26 11.37
CA ALA A 5 0.80 -30.26 11.10
C ALA A 5 -0.56 -30.94 10.88
N VAL A 6 -1.64 -30.19 11.11
CA VAL A 6 -3.04 -30.58 10.91
C VAL A 6 -3.70 -29.49 10.08
N ILE A 7 -4.32 -29.87 8.96
CA ILE A 7 -5.13 -28.98 8.13
C ILE A 7 -6.59 -29.39 8.25
N LEU A 8 -7.46 -28.47 8.70
CA LEU A 8 -8.91 -28.69 8.76
C LEU A 8 -9.52 -28.41 7.38
N ALA A 9 -10.06 -29.44 6.74
CA ALA A 9 -10.42 -29.40 5.33
C ALA A 9 -11.74 -30.14 5.01
N ALA A 10 -12.60 -30.31 6.02
CA ALA A 10 -13.82 -31.13 5.92
C ALA A 10 -15.04 -30.37 5.39
N GLY A 11 -15.01 -29.03 5.43
CA GLY A 11 -16.14 -28.17 5.08
C GLY A 11 -16.45 -28.11 3.58
N MET A 12 -17.69 -27.75 3.25
CA MET A 12 -18.20 -27.73 1.86
C MET A 12 -17.87 -26.45 1.08
N GLY A 13 -17.59 -25.32 1.73
CA GLY A 13 -17.29 -24.05 1.06
C GLY A 13 -18.43 -23.52 0.18
N SER A 14 -19.65 -23.47 0.71
CA SER A 14 -20.88 -23.20 -0.06
C SER A 14 -20.88 -21.83 -0.79
N ARG A 15 -20.23 -20.81 -0.21
CA ARG A 15 -20.18 -19.44 -0.72
C ARG A 15 -19.37 -19.26 -2.01
N ILE A 16 -18.33 -20.08 -2.23
CA ILE A 16 -17.47 -20.05 -3.44
C ILE A 16 -17.67 -21.24 -4.38
N ARG A 17 -18.72 -22.05 -4.15
CA ARG A 17 -18.95 -23.31 -4.87
C ARG A 17 -19.03 -23.16 -6.39
N LYS A 18 -19.54 -22.05 -6.91
CA LYS A 18 -19.58 -21.81 -8.38
C LYS A 18 -18.19 -21.83 -9.02
N ARG A 19 -17.18 -21.32 -8.31
CA ARG A 19 -15.79 -21.28 -8.77
C ARG A 19 -15.03 -22.55 -8.45
N ALA A 20 -15.20 -23.09 -7.25
CA ALA A 20 -14.58 -24.35 -6.85
C ALA A 20 -15.17 -25.57 -7.61
N GLY A 21 -16.35 -25.41 -8.22
CA GLY A 21 -17.08 -26.48 -8.87
C GLY A 21 -17.54 -27.51 -7.84
N ASN A 22 -17.23 -28.79 -8.12
CA ASN A 22 -17.44 -29.86 -7.15
C ASN A 22 -16.26 -30.05 -6.19
N ARG A 23 -15.15 -29.31 -6.33
CA ARG A 23 -13.99 -29.52 -5.44
C ARG A 23 -14.11 -28.73 -4.13
N PRO A 24 -13.43 -29.16 -3.05
CA PRO A 24 -13.31 -28.35 -1.83
C PRO A 24 -12.63 -27.00 -2.07
N LYS A 25 -12.95 -25.99 -1.25
CA LYS A 25 -12.39 -24.61 -1.40
C LYS A 25 -10.87 -24.54 -1.42
N GLY A 26 -10.18 -25.40 -0.64
CA GLY A 26 -8.71 -25.49 -0.65
C GLY A 26 -8.09 -25.86 -2.01
N PHE A 27 -8.88 -26.37 -2.97
CA PHE A 27 -8.45 -26.72 -4.32
C PHE A 27 -8.58 -25.59 -5.35
N LEU A 28 -8.98 -24.38 -4.94
CA LEU A 28 -8.93 -23.21 -5.81
C LEU A 28 -7.49 -22.93 -6.26
N MET A 29 -7.30 -22.67 -7.56
CA MET A 29 -5.99 -22.60 -8.21
C MET A 29 -5.46 -21.18 -8.32
N ILE A 30 -4.33 -20.89 -7.68
CA ILE A 30 -3.60 -19.62 -7.83
C ILE A 30 -2.27 -19.92 -8.50
N ASP A 31 -2.03 -19.33 -9.67
CA ASP A 31 -1.02 -19.77 -10.63
C ASP A 31 -1.14 -21.29 -10.90
N GLU A 32 -0.08 -22.06 -10.68
CA GLU A 32 0.00 -23.50 -10.99
C GLU A 32 -0.35 -24.42 -9.81
N LYS A 33 -0.65 -23.87 -8.63
CA LYS A 33 -0.93 -24.66 -7.41
C LYS A 33 -2.26 -24.28 -6.78
N SER A 34 -2.91 -25.26 -6.16
CA SER A 34 -4.07 -25.00 -5.31
C SER A 34 -3.65 -24.32 -4.00
N ILE A 35 -4.58 -23.59 -3.35
CA ILE A 35 -4.34 -22.94 -2.04
C ILE A 35 -3.75 -23.94 -1.03
N ILE A 36 -4.32 -25.14 -0.92
CA ILE A 36 -3.81 -26.14 0.01
C ILE A 36 -2.42 -26.65 -0.40
N GLU A 37 -2.11 -26.76 -1.69
CA GLU A 37 -0.77 -27.15 -2.15
C GLU A 37 0.30 -26.09 -1.87
N HIS A 38 -0.07 -24.80 -1.90
CA HIS A 38 0.79 -23.72 -1.41
C HIS A 38 1.10 -23.92 0.08
N SER A 39 0.08 -24.20 0.90
CA SER A 39 0.24 -24.49 2.33
C SER A 39 1.12 -25.72 2.59
N ILE A 40 0.85 -26.84 1.91
CA ILE A 40 1.61 -28.10 2.00
C ILE A 40 3.09 -27.87 1.63
N SER A 41 3.37 -27.17 0.52
CA SER A 41 4.74 -26.86 0.11
C SER A 41 5.48 -26.08 1.19
N LYS A 42 4.85 -25.05 1.77
CA LYS A 42 5.44 -24.20 2.82
C LYS A 42 5.65 -24.96 4.13
N LEU A 43 4.75 -25.86 4.51
CA LEU A 43 4.91 -26.73 5.68
C LEU A 43 6.11 -27.66 5.53
N ILE A 44 6.27 -28.29 4.36
CA ILE A 44 7.42 -29.16 4.06
C ILE A 44 8.72 -28.37 4.12
N GLU A 45 8.78 -27.19 3.50
CA GLU A 45 9.94 -26.29 3.56
C GLU A 45 10.27 -25.84 5.01
N ALA A 46 9.26 -25.67 5.86
CA ALA A 46 9.42 -25.36 7.28
C ALA A 46 9.89 -26.56 8.12
N GLY A 47 10.08 -27.74 7.51
CA GLY A 47 10.58 -28.95 8.17
C GLY A 47 9.51 -29.88 8.73
N VAL A 48 8.22 -29.65 8.40
CA VAL A 48 7.14 -30.56 8.78
C VAL A 48 7.29 -31.89 8.03
N LYS A 49 7.21 -32.99 8.79
CA LYS A 49 7.41 -34.36 8.29
C LYS A 49 6.10 -35.12 8.09
N THR A 50 5.07 -34.79 8.89
CA THR A 50 3.74 -35.39 8.79
C THR A 50 2.69 -34.28 8.71
N ILE A 51 1.85 -34.32 7.67
CA ILE A 51 0.74 -33.39 7.49
C ILE A 51 -0.55 -34.20 7.55
N PHE A 52 -1.26 -34.10 8.66
CA PHE A 52 -2.59 -34.66 8.80
C PHE A 52 -3.62 -33.73 8.13
N ILE A 53 -4.53 -34.28 7.33
CA ILE A 53 -5.62 -33.51 6.71
C ILE A 53 -6.95 -34.10 7.16
N GLY A 54 -7.77 -33.26 7.79
CA GLY A 54 -9.11 -33.62 8.26
C GLY A 54 -10.09 -33.48 7.10
N THR A 55 -10.43 -34.60 6.46
CA THR A 55 -11.25 -34.61 5.24
C THR A 55 -12.72 -34.84 5.57
N GLY A 56 -13.59 -34.45 4.64
CA GLY A 56 -15.05 -34.59 4.75
C GLY A 56 -15.62 -34.61 3.34
N TYR A 57 -16.20 -33.49 2.92
CA TYR A 57 -16.66 -33.29 1.54
C TYR A 57 -15.56 -33.61 0.52
N MET A 58 -15.87 -34.47 -0.47
CA MET A 58 -14.97 -34.84 -1.58
C MET A 58 -13.58 -35.32 -1.12
N LYS A 59 -13.51 -36.14 -0.06
CA LYS A 59 -12.25 -36.62 0.54
C LYS A 59 -11.26 -37.20 -0.48
N GLU A 60 -11.76 -37.78 -1.57
CA GLU A 60 -10.97 -38.42 -2.62
C GLU A 60 -10.01 -37.43 -3.31
N GLU A 61 -10.35 -36.14 -3.35
CA GLU A 61 -9.46 -35.10 -3.91
C GLU A 61 -8.21 -34.92 -3.04
N TYR A 62 -8.33 -34.98 -1.71
CA TYR A 62 -7.19 -34.92 -0.80
C TYR A 62 -6.37 -36.22 -0.80
N GLU A 63 -7.02 -37.37 -0.92
CA GLU A 63 -6.34 -38.66 -1.05
C GLU A 63 -5.44 -38.71 -2.31
N LYS A 64 -5.87 -38.09 -3.42
CA LYS A 64 -5.03 -37.93 -4.62
C LYS A 64 -3.75 -37.11 -4.35
N LEU A 65 -3.76 -36.18 -3.39
CA LEU A 65 -2.56 -35.41 -3.04
C LEU A 65 -1.49 -36.28 -2.38
N MET A 66 -1.86 -37.37 -1.71
CA MET A 66 -0.92 -38.27 -1.04
C MET A 66 0.09 -38.90 -2.01
N VAL A 67 -0.30 -39.07 -3.29
CA VAL A 67 0.59 -39.57 -4.35
C VAL A 67 1.74 -38.59 -4.61
N ARG A 68 1.44 -37.29 -4.57
CA ARG A 68 2.42 -36.21 -4.84
C ARG A 68 3.19 -35.82 -3.58
N TYR A 69 2.56 -35.91 -2.41
CA TYR A 69 3.09 -35.48 -1.13
C TYR A 69 3.01 -36.64 -0.11
N PRO A 70 4.06 -37.48 0.00
CA PRO A 70 4.06 -38.64 0.90
C PRO A 70 3.97 -38.29 2.40
N GLN A 71 4.15 -37.01 2.76
CA GLN A 71 3.97 -36.49 4.12
C GLN A 71 2.49 -36.47 4.54
N ILE A 72 1.55 -36.52 3.58
CA ILE A 72 0.11 -36.36 3.86
C ILE A 72 -0.49 -37.65 4.44
N LYS A 73 -1.35 -37.48 5.45
CA LYS A 73 -2.22 -38.52 6.01
C LYS A 73 -3.64 -37.97 6.18
N CYS A 74 -4.60 -38.54 5.47
CA CYS A 74 -6.00 -38.14 5.59
C CYS A 74 -6.69 -38.84 6.78
N VAL A 75 -7.50 -38.10 7.53
CA VAL A 75 -8.43 -38.63 8.53
C VAL A 75 -9.82 -38.14 8.19
N TYR A 76 -10.72 -39.08 7.87
CA TYR A 76 -12.06 -38.76 7.39
C TYR A 76 -13.04 -38.52 8.54
N ASN A 77 -13.65 -37.34 8.57
CA ASN A 77 -14.82 -37.06 9.38
C ASN A 77 -16.08 -37.48 8.62
N SER A 78 -16.64 -38.66 8.94
CA SER A 78 -17.86 -39.17 8.31
C SER A 78 -19.13 -38.36 8.62
N ARG A 79 -19.06 -37.44 9.57
CA ARG A 79 -20.18 -36.61 10.03
C ARG A 79 -20.03 -35.13 9.67
N TYR A 80 -19.15 -34.80 8.73
CA TYR A 80 -18.79 -33.43 8.35
C TYR A 80 -20.00 -32.52 8.03
N GLU A 81 -21.12 -33.06 7.54
CA GLU A 81 -22.34 -32.28 7.24
C GLU A 81 -23.11 -31.83 8.50
N THR A 82 -22.85 -32.47 9.64
CA THR A 82 -23.60 -32.28 10.90
C THR A 82 -22.70 -31.84 12.07
N THR A 83 -21.42 -31.57 11.80
CA THR A 83 -20.43 -31.27 12.83
C THR A 83 -19.52 -30.11 12.40
N GLY A 84 -19.00 -29.36 13.36
CA GLY A 84 -18.12 -28.22 13.13
C GLY A 84 -16.65 -28.59 13.01
N SER A 85 -15.80 -27.57 12.86
CA SER A 85 -14.35 -27.74 12.69
C SER A 85 -13.68 -28.34 13.95
N LEU A 86 -14.20 -28.10 15.15
CA LEU A 86 -13.68 -28.72 16.39
C LEU A 86 -13.87 -30.24 16.39
N PHE A 87 -14.99 -30.75 15.85
CA PHE A 87 -15.24 -32.19 15.76
C PHE A 87 -14.29 -32.87 14.78
N THR A 88 -13.96 -32.19 13.67
CA THR A 88 -12.95 -32.64 12.72
C THR A 88 -11.57 -32.70 13.38
N LEU A 89 -11.20 -31.65 14.14
CA LEU A 89 -9.96 -31.62 14.92
C LEU A 89 -9.91 -32.75 15.98
N TYR A 90 -11.02 -33.04 16.63
CA TYR A 90 -11.13 -34.11 17.64
C TYR A 90 -10.83 -35.52 17.07
N GLN A 91 -11.08 -35.76 15.78
CA GLN A 91 -10.75 -37.05 15.14
C GLN A 91 -9.25 -37.37 15.23
N PHE A 92 -8.40 -36.36 15.43
CA PHE A 92 -6.95 -36.52 15.54
C PHE A 92 -6.44 -36.93 16.93
N LYS A 93 -7.30 -37.06 17.95
CA LYS A 93 -6.91 -37.34 19.35
C LYS A 93 -5.96 -38.55 19.51
N ASN A 94 -6.13 -39.57 18.66
CA ASN A 94 -5.34 -40.79 18.69
C ASN A 94 -4.10 -40.75 17.78
N TYR A 95 -4.03 -39.79 16.86
CA TYR A 95 -2.98 -39.69 15.84
C TYR A 95 -1.87 -38.71 16.23
N ILE A 96 -2.21 -37.60 16.90
CA ILE A 96 -1.24 -36.59 17.35
C ILE A 96 -0.64 -37.02 18.68
N LYS A 97 0.69 -36.93 18.78
CA LYS A 97 1.49 -37.31 19.97
C LYS A 97 2.62 -36.33 20.28
N GLU A 98 2.65 -35.19 19.60
CA GLU A 98 3.66 -34.14 19.73
C GLU A 98 3.03 -32.78 19.42
N ASP A 99 3.77 -31.71 19.70
CA ASP A 99 3.38 -30.35 19.35
C ASP A 99 3.23 -30.22 17.83
N PHE A 100 2.22 -29.46 17.39
CA PHE A 100 1.86 -29.39 15.98
C PHE A 100 1.37 -28.00 15.59
N LEU A 101 1.34 -27.77 14.28
CA LEU A 101 0.68 -26.62 13.67
C LEU A 101 -0.74 -27.00 13.26
N LEU A 102 -1.73 -26.20 13.63
CA LEU A 102 -3.12 -26.28 13.19
C LEU A 102 -3.35 -25.19 12.14
N LEU A 103 -3.92 -25.56 11.00
CA LEU A 103 -4.20 -24.68 9.87
C LEU A 103 -5.59 -24.92 9.30
N GLU A 104 -6.17 -23.88 8.72
CA GLU A 104 -7.32 -23.96 7.82
C GLU A 104 -6.90 -24.27 6.37
N SER A 105 -7.79 -24.89 5.59
CA SER A 105 -7.47 -25.38 4.24
C SER A 105 -7.46 -24.32 3.14
N ASP A 106 -8.01 -23.15 3.42
CA ASP A 106 -8.39 -22.12 2.46
C ASP A 106 -7.70 -20.78 2.72
N VAL A 107 -6.61 -20.83 3.49
CA VAL A 107 -5.78 -19.67 3.76
C VAL A 107 -4.57 -19.66 2.83
N ILE A 108 -4.34 -18.54 2.14
CA ILE A 108 -3.07 -18.22 1.50
C ILE A 108 -2.29 -17.28 2.41
N TYR A 109 -1.01 -17.58 2.67
CA TYR A 109 -0.19 -16.82 3.63
C TYR A 109 1.29 -16.86 3.24
N GLU A 110 2.07 -15.84 3.64
CA GLU A 110 3.53 -15.84 3.43
C GLU A 110 4.29 -16.76 4.39
N LYS A 111 5.46 -17.27 3.97
CA LYS A 111 6.35 -18.17 4.74
C LYS A 111 6.69 -17.64 6.14
N ASN A 112 6.71 -16.32 6.31
CA ASN A 112 6.99 -15.70 7.61
C ASN A 112 5.96 -16.09 8.69
N ALA A 113 4.71 -16.42 8.32
CA ALA A 113 3.71 -16.95 9.25
C ALA A 113 4.20 -18.21 9.96
N LEU A 114 4.64 -19.22 9.19
CA LEU A 114 5.16 -20.48 9.72
C LEU A 114 6.47 -20.28 10.47
N LYS A 115 7.38 -19.48 9.91
CA LYS A 115 8.67 -19.17 10.55
C LYS A 115 8.46 -18.56 11.93
N THR A 116 7.48 -17.66 12.07
CA THR A 116 7.13 -17.02 13.34
C THR A 116 6.62 -18.06 14.34
N LEU A 117 5.63 -18.87 13.96
CA LEU A 117 5.06 -19.88 14.86
C LEU A 117 6.08 -20.94 15.30
N VAL A 118 6.84 -21.50 14.36
CA VAL A 118 7.81 -22.58 14.62
C VAL A 118 8.95 -22.12 15.54
N ASN A 119 9.41 -20.87 15.40
CA ASN A 119 10.50 -20.31 16.21
C ASN A 119 10.02 -19.61 17.48
N HIS A 120 8.71 -19.47 17.69
CA HIS A 120 8.18 -18.79 18.88
C HIS A 120 8.53 -19.55 20.16
N SER A 121 8.90 -18.84 21.21
CA SER A 121 9.33 -19.43 22.50
C SER A 121 8.18 -20.04 23.32
N LYS A 122 6.96 -19.50 23.18
CA LYS A 122 5.74 -20.06 23.79
C LYS A 122 5.30 -21.33 23.06
N SER A 123 4.75 -22.30 23.81
CA SER A 123 4.31 -23.59 23.27
C SER A 123 2.97 -23.53 22.55
N ASP A 124 2.04 -22.70 23.05
CA ASP A 124 0.71 -22.50 22.48
C ASP A 124 0.59 -21.05 21.95
N VAL A 125 0.43 -20.90 20.64
CA VAL A 125 0.49 -19.60 19.96
C VAL A 125 -0.54 -19.53 18.85
N ILE A 126 -1.45 -18.58 18.92
CA ILE A 126 -2.35 -18.19 17.83
C ILE A 126 -1.65 -17.11 17.01
N LEU A 127 -1.57 -17.31 15.69
CA LEU A 127 -1.14 -16.24 14.79
C LEU A 127 -2.33 -15.32 14.50
N ALA A 128 -2.09 -14.02 14.69
CA ALA A 128 -3.07 -12.99 14.44
C ALA A 128 -2.49 -11.88 13.55
N SER A 129 -3.33 -11.10 12.90
CA SER A 129 -2.94 -9.93 12.12
C SER A 129 -3.68 -8.67 12.57
N LYS A 130 -3.30 -7.53 11.99
CA LYS A 130 -4.18 -6.36 11.99
C LYS A 130 -5.46 -6.69 11.22
N LEU A 131 -6.56 -6.02 11.58
CA LEU A 131 -7.85 -6.14 10.89
C LEU A 131 -7.70 -5.81 9.42
N ASN A 132 -8.13 -6.71 8.54
CA ASN A 132 -8.01 -6.58 7.10
C ASN A 132 -9.25 -5.93 6.44
N GLY A 133 -10.41 -5.93 7.11
CA GLY A 133 -11.66 -5.38 6.56
C GLY A 133 -12.31 -6.28 5.52
N ALA A 134 -12.06 -7.60 5.55
CA ALA A 134 -12.56 -8.58 4.60
C ALA A 134 -14.04 -8.94 4.79
N GLY A 135 -14.65 -8.66 5.96
CA GLY A 135 -16.08 -8.86 6.19
C GLY A 135 -16.50 -10.23 6.72
N ASP A 136 -15.54 -11.11 7.04
CA ASP A 136 -15.76 -12.37 7.77
C ASP A 136 -14.71 -12.57 8.87
N GLU A 137 -14.21 -11.48 9.45
CA GLU A 137 -13.12 -11.54 10.41
C GLU A 137 -13.53 -12.27 11.69
N VAL A 138 -12.66 -13.13 12.19
CA VAL A 138 -12.72 -13.61 13.57
C VAL A 138 -11.87 -12.68 14.43
N TYR A 139 -12.54 -11.79 15.17
CA TYR A 139 -11.91 -10.83 16.08
C TYR A 139 -11.41 -11.52 17.34
N ILE A 140 -10.22 -11.15 17.79
CA ILE A 140 -9.59 -11.69 18.99
C ILE A 140 -9.58 -10.65 20.10
N GLU A 141 -10.06 -11.03 21.28
CA GLU A 141 -9.83 -10.34 22.54
C GLU A 141 -8.65 -10.99 23.27
N ALA A 142 -7.69 -10.17 23.70
CA ALA A 142 -6.52 -10.62 24.43
C ALA A 142 -6.31 -9.79 25.70
N ASP A 143 -5.71 -10.39 26.73
CA ASP A 143 -5.33 -9.67 27.95
C ASP A 143 -4.04 -8.85 27.79
N GLU A 144 -3.63 -8.17 28.85
CA GLU A 144 -2.40 -7.35 28.92
C GLU A 144 -1.11 -8.14 28.65
N ASN A 145 -1.14 -9.47 28.80
CA ASN A 145 -0.02 -10.37 28.52
C ASN A 145 -0.14 -11.01 27.13
N ASN A 146 -1.06 -10.51 26.31
CA ASN A 146 -1.45 -11.02 24.99
C ASN A 146 -1.91 -12.49 25.03
N ASN A 147 -2.55 -12.96 26.12
CA ASN A 147 -3.19 -14.28 26.12
C ASN A 147 -4.64 -14.17 25.65
N LEU A 148 -5.12 -15.21 24.95
CA LEU A 148 -6.47 -15.28 24.44
C LEU A 148 -7.51 -15.21 25.57
N LYS A 149 -8.45 -14.27 25.46
CA LYS A 149 -9.62 -14.19 26.33
C LYS A 149 -10.90 -14.62 25.63
N ASN A 150 -11.10 -14.18 24.40
CA ASN A 150 -12.29 -14.52 23.62
C ASN A 150 -12.03 -14.38 22.12
N MET A 151 -12.90 -14.99 21.30
CA MET A 151 -12.96 -14.79 19.85
C MET A 151 -14.42 -14.68 19.41
N SER A 152 -14.70 -13.78 18.48
CA SER A 152 -16.03 -13.70 17.87
C SER A 152 -15.97 -13.07 16.47
N LYS A 153 -16.94 -13.44 15.63
CA LYS A 153 -17.23 -12.71 14.38
C LYS A 153 -18.05 -11.44 14.61
N GLN A 154 -18.67 -11.30 15.79
CA GLN A 154 -19.45 -10.13 16.19
C GLN A 154 -18.63 -9.27 17.15
N LYS A 155 -18.39 -8.02 16.79
CA LYS A 155 -17.56 -7.09 17.58
C LYS A 155 -18.16 -6.81 18.95
N GLU A 156 -19.47 -6.84 19.04
CA GLU A 156 -20.26 -6.52 20.23
C GLU A 156 -20.15 -7.61 21.32
N GLU A 157 -19.69 -8.81 20.96
CA GLU A 157 -19.45 -9.92 21.90
C GLU A 157 -18.09 -9.82 22.61
N LEU A 158 -17.25 -8.83 22.24
CA LEU A 158 -15.91 -8.63 22.78
C LEU A 158 -15.82 -7.32 23.57
N ASN A 159 -15.07 -7.34 24.67
CA ASN A 159 -14.80 -6.12 25.44
C ASN A 159 -13.77 -5.22 24.74
N SER A 160 -12.88 -5.84 23.95
CA SER A 160 -11.87 -5.13 23.16
C SER A 160 -11.44 -5.98 21.97
N ILE A 161 -11.02 -5.31 20.89
CA ILE A 161 -10.52 -5.96 19.69
C ILE A 161 -9.01 -5.76 19.61
N TYR A 162 -8.26 -6.82 19.84
CA TYR A 162 -6.81 -6.81 19.79
C TYR A 162 -6.28 -7.05 18.36
N ALA A 163 -6.83 -8.06 17.67
CA ALA A 163 -6.34 -8.54 16.39
C ALA A 163 -7.42 -9.35 15.64
N GLU A 164 -7.08 -9.81 14.44
CA GLU A 164 -7.86 -10.76 13.64
C GLU A 164 -7.14 -12.11 13.58
N LEU A 165 -7.88 -13.22 13.69
CA LEU A 165 -7.35 -14.57 13.55
C LEU A 165 -6.90 -14.84 12.12
N VAL A 166 -5.72 -15.43 11.95
CA VAL A 166 -5.16 -15.77 10.62
C VAL A 166 -5.55 -17.18 10.15
N GLY A 167 -6.02 -18.04 11.06
CA GLY A 167 -6.29 -19.45 10.78
C GLY A 167 -5.06 -20.36 10.89
N LEU A 168 -3.97 -19.87 11.53
CA LEU A 168 -2.76 -20.63 11.82
C LEU A 168 -2.42 -20.58 13.31
N THR A 169 -2.27 -21.75 13.94
CA THR A 169 -1.99 -21.87 15.38
C THR A 169 -0.91 -22.93 15.63
N LYS A 170 0.00 -22.68 16.58
CA LYS A 170 0.87 -23.71 17.16
C LYS A 170 0.26 -24.19 18.47
N LEU A 171 0.08 -25.50 18.62
CA LEU A 171 -0.44 -26.09 19.85
C LEU A 171 0.53 -27.12 20.40
N SER A 172 0.70 -27.11 21.71
CA SER A 172 1.39 -28.17 22.42
C SER A 172 0.52 -29.42 22.50
N TYR A 173 1.17 -30.59 22.56
CA TYR A 173 0.44 -31.85 22.73
C TYR A 173 -0.41 -31.84 24.00
N ALA A 174 0.13 -31.29 25.09
CA ALA A 174 -0.55 -31.20 26.39
C ALA A 174 -1.84 -30.36 26.31
N THR A 175 -1.78 -29.20 25.65
CA THR A 175 -2.96 -28.35 25.45
C THR A 175 -3.99 -29.03 24.56
N PHE A 176 -3.56 -29.73 23.51
CA PHE A 176 -4.46 -30.48 22.63
C PHE A 176 -5.16 -31.65 23.34
N GLN A 177 -4.49 -32.36 24.25
CA GLN A 177 -5.15 -33.40 25.05
C GLN A 177 -6.27 -32.81 25.91
N ARG A 178 -6.00 -31.70 26.60
CA ARG A 178 -7.02 -31.00 27.40
C ARG A 178 -8.16 -30.46 26.55
N LEU A 179 -7.86 -29.93 25.36
CA LEU A 179 -8.87 -29.52 24.39
C LEU A 179 -9.75 -30.69 23.97
N CYS A 180 -9.19 -31.88 23.76
CA CYS A 180 -9.96 -33.08 23.43
C CYS A 180 -10.87 -33.51 24.60
N ASP A 181 -10.40 -33.42 25.84
CA ASP A 181 -11.20 -33.73 27.03
C ASP A 181 -12.38 -32.75 27.18
N GLU A 182 -12.13 -31.46 26.96
CA GLU A 182 -13.16 -30.42 26.97
C GLU A 182 -14.17 -30.62 25.84
N ALA A 183 -13.68 -30.85 24.61
CA ALA A 183 -14.51 -31.07 23.43
C ALA A 183 -15.46 -32.25 23.62
N ASN A 184 -15.01 -33.33 24.28
CA ASN A 184 -15.86 -34.48 24.59
C ASN A 184 -17.09 -34.11 25.45
N THR A 185 -16.95 -33.12 26.33
CA THR A 185 -18.05 -32.59 27.15
C THR A 185 -18.96 -31.69 26.30
N LEU A 186 -18.37 -30.79 25.52
CA LEU A 186 -19.10 -29.87 24.64
C LEU A 186 -19.99 -30.61 23.62
N PHE A 187 -19.48 -31.71 23.06
CA PHE A 187 -20.19 -32.53 22.06
C PHE A 187 -21.42 -33.26 22.59
N GLN A 188 -21.63 -33.33 23.91
CA GLN A 188 -22.88 -33.82 24.48
C GLN A 188 -24.05 -32.85 24.26
N PHE A 189 -23.75 -31.55 24.06
CA PHE A 189 -24.73 -30.49 23.89
C PHE A 189 -24.77 -29.98 22.45
N ASN A 190 -23.61 -29.72 21.84
CA ASN A 190 -23.52 -29.20 20.47
C ASN A 190 -22.27 -29.73 19.77
N GLN A 191 -22.44 -30.27 18.56
CA GLN A 191 -21.35 -30.82 17.74
C GLN A 191 -20.99 -29.94 16.54
N THR A 192 -21.74 -28.87 16.28
CA THR A 192 -21.46 -27.89 15.22
C THR A 192 -20.49 -26.79 15.68
N ILE A 193 -19.76 -27.02 16.77
CA ILE A 193 -18.85 -26.06 17.37
C ILE A 193 -17.58 -25.93 16.53
N ASP A 194 -17.14 -24.69 16.32
CA ASP A 194 -15.91 -24.39 15.62
C ASP A 194 -14.66 -24.48 16.54
N TYR A 195 -13.50 -24.75 15.96
CA TYR A 195 -12.28 -25.02 16.71
C TYR A 195 -11.83 -23.80 17.53
N GLU A 196 -12.12 -22.59 17.06
CA GLU A 196 -11.90 -21.30 17.69
C GLU A 196 -12.59 -21.22 19.05
N TYR A 197 -13.85 -21.66 19.13
CA TYR A 197 -14.57 -21.74 20.40
C TYR A 197 -13.90 -22.72 21.36
N GLY A 198 -13.39 -23.84 20.84
CA GLY A 198 -12.55 -24.77 21.60
C GLY A 198 -11.28 -24.11 22.14
N LEU A 199 -10.61 -23.28 21.32
CA LEU A 199 -9.42 -22.52 21.73
C LEU A 199 -9.73 -21.50 22.84
N VAL A 200 -10.87 -20.82 22.78
CA VAL A 200 -11.35 -19.93 23.85
C VAL A 200 -11.60 -20.73 25.13
N LYS A 201 -12.27 -21.88 25.04
CA LYS A 201 -12.55 -22.72 26.23
C LYS A 201 -11.29 -23.25 26.89
N ILE A 202 -10.29 -23.65 26.10
CA ILE A 202 -9.02 -24.11 26.68
C ILE A 202 -8.17 -22.96 27.21
N SER A 203 -8.33 -21.73 26.72
CA SER A 203 -7.59 -20.57 27.24
C SER A 203 -7.97 -20.19 28.67
N GLU A 204 -9.15 -20.61 29.14
CA GLU A 204 -9.55 -20.53 30.55
C GLU A 204 -8.69 -21.43 31.48
N LYS A 205 -8.02 -22.45 30.91
CA LYS A 205 -7.28 -23.50 31.65
C LYS A 205 -5.79 -23.60 31.27
N ALA A 206 -5.37 -22.93 30.21
CA ALA A 206 -3.99 -22.91 29.71
C ALA A 206 -3.69 -21.56 29.03
N ASN A 207 -2.44 -21.12 29.10
CA ASN A 207 -2.04 -19.87 28.45
C ASN A 207 -1.90 -20.09 26.94
N VAL A 208 -2.82 -19.53 26.16
CA VAL A 208 -2.73 -19.50 24.69
C VAL A 208 -2.33 -18.10 24.26
N TYR A 209 -1.09 -17.92 23.82
CA TYR A 209 -0.53 -16.62 23.48
C TYR A 209 -1.00 -16.17 22.08
N VAL A 210 -1.39 -14.91 21.93
CA VAL A 210 -1.79 -14.31 20.65
C VAL A 210 -0.62 -13.50 20.11
N HIS A 211 -0.01 -13.99 19.03
CA HIS A 211 1.10 -13.30 18.37
C HIS A 211 0.59 -12.51 17.17
N LYS A 212 0.55 -11.18 17.30
CA LYS A 212 0.09 -10.26 16.25
C LYS A 212 1.22 -9.85 15.30
N LEU A 213 1.07 -10.16 14.01
CA LEU A 213 1.92 -9.67 12.93
C LEU A 213 1.18 -8.62 12.08
N ASP A 214 1.51 -7.34 12.28
CA ASP A 214 0.78 -6.23 11.65
C ASP A 214 0.91 -6.18 10.12
N ASN A 215 2.01 -6.67 9.55
CA ASN A 215 2.28 -6.62 8.10
C ASN A 215 2.36 -8.03 7.47
N LEU A 216 1.58 -8.98 8.01
CA LEU A 216 1.51 -10.33 7.45
C LEU A 216 0.68 -10.33 6.16
N ALA A 217 1.26 -10.80 5.06
CA ALA A 217 0.53 -11.02 3.81
C ALA A 217 -0.24 -12.35 3.89
N TRP A 218 -1.57 -12.27 4.06
CA TRP A 218 -2.46 -13.42 4.11
C TRP A 218 -3.91 -13.08 3.70
N CYS A 219 -4.68 -14.12 3.37
CA CYS A 219 -6.11 -14.03 3.06
C CYS A 219 -6.77 -15.41 3.25
N GLU A 220 -7.89 -15.46 3.96
CA GLU A 220 -8.86 -16.56 3.85
C GLU A 220 -9.64 -16.43 2.53
N VAL A 221 -10.02 -17.53 1.90
CA VAL A 221 -10.72 -17.55 0.61
C VAL A 221 -12.04 -18.29 0.72
N ASP A 222 -13.10 -17.52 0.98
CA ASP A 222 -14.41 -18.05 1.32
C ASP A 222 -15.53 -17.64 0.35
N ASP A 223 -15.38 -16.49 -0.31
CA ASP A 223 -16.28 -15.98 -1.34
C ASP A 223 -15.52 -15.31 -2.50
N GLU A 224 -16.26 -14.76 -3.47
CA GLU A 224 -15.68 -14.13 -4.65
C GLU A 224 -14.89 -12.85 -4.37
N ASP A 225 -15.24 -12.10 -3.32
CA ASP A 225 -14.53 -10.88 -2.93
C ASP A 225 -13.19 -11.24 -2.30
N HIS A 226 -13.19 -12.26 -1.43
CA HIS A 226 -11.96 -12.85 -0.90
C HIS A 226 -11.07 -13.40 -2.02
N TRP A 227 -11.66 -14.10 -3.00
CA TRP A 227 -10.92 -14.61 -4.16
C TRP A 227 -10.27 -13.49 -4.99
N ALA A 228 -11.03 -12.44 -5.28
CA ALA A 228 -10.51 -11.27 -6.00
C ALA A 228 -9.34 -10.65 -5.23
N ARG A 229 -9.49 -10.42 -3.92
CA ARG A 229 -8.41 -9.87 -3.06
C ARG A 229 -7.19 -10.78 -3.02
N ALA A 230 -7.40 -12.09 -2.86
CA ALA A 230 -6.33 -13.09 -2.79
C ALA A 230 -5.48 -13.08 -4.07
N THR A 231 -6.13 -13.07 -5.24
CA THR A 231 -5.44 -13.19 -6.54
C THR A 231 -4.85 -11.88 -7.06
N THR A 232 -5.49 -10.75 -6.77
CA THR A 232 -5.06 -9.45 -7.33
C THR A 232 -4.11 -8.67 -6.43
N ILE A 233 -4.13 -8.89 -5.10
CA ILE A 233 -3.34 -8.12 -4.13
C ILE A 233 -2.46 -9.04 -3.28
N VAL A 234 -3.06 -9.96 -2.52
CA VAL A 234 -2.36 -10.70 -1.45
C VAL A 234 -1.30 -11.63 -2.01
N TYR A 235 -1.67 -12.51 -2.94
CA TYR A 235 -0.74 -13.48 -3.50
C TYR A 235 0.40 -12.82 -4.30
N PRO A 236 0.17 -11.79 -5.13
CA PRO A 236 1.25 -11.00 -5.71
C PRO A 236 2.25 -10.45 -4.66
N ILE A 237 1.76 -9.93 -3.52
CA ILE A 237 2.64 -9.50 -2.41
C ILE A 237 3.43 -10.68 -1.83
N ILE A 238 2.77 -11.82 -1.56
CA ILE A 238 3.42 -13.04 -1.06
C ILE A 238 4.55 -13.47 -2.02
N LYS A 239 4.22 -13.58 -3.32
CA LYS A 239 5.15 -13.99 -4.38
C LYS A 239 6.34 -13.04 -4.48
N ALA A 240 6.09 -11.73 -4.44
CA ALA A 240 7.15 -10.73 -4.48
C ALA A 240 8.08 -10.83 -3.27
N ARG A 241 7.55 -10.94 -2.04
CA ARG A 241 8.35 -11.03 -0.81
C ARG A 241 9.16 -12.31 -0.72
N GLU A 242 8.54 -13.44 -1.07
CA GLU A 242 9.20 -14.75 -1.03
C GLU A 242 10.20 -14.96 -2.18
N GLY A 243 10.10 -14.16 -3.25
CA GLY A 243 11.00 -14.19 -4.40
C GLY A 243 12.28 -13.36 -4.24
N ILE A 244 12.46 -12.62 -3.14
CA ILE A 244 13.66 -11.79 -2.92
C ILE A 244 14.87 -12.70 -2.63
N PRO A 245 15.95 -12.64 -3.44
CA PRO A 245 17.12 -13.51 -3.24
C PRO A 245 18.00 -13.05 -2.07
N HIS A 246 18.13 -11.74 -1.87
CA HIS A 246 18.84 -11.13 -0.74
C HIS A 246 18.32 -9.73 -0.50
N THR A 247 18.49 -9.21 0.72
CA THR A 247 18.08 -7.86 1.07
C THR A 247 19.06 -6.82 0.52
N VAL A 248 18.54 -5.70 0.01
CA VAL A 248 19.36 -4.57 -0.45
C VAL A 248 19.65 -3.65 0.73
N LYS A 249 20.80 -2.95 0.72
CA LYS A 249 21.12 -1.94 1.73
C LYS A 249 20.00 -0.89 1.79
N ARG A 250 19.35 -0.78 2.94
CA ARG A 250 18.30 0.22 3.20
C ARG A 250 18.91 1.56 3.63
N ASN A 251 19.04 2.48 2.69
CA ASN A 251 19.32 3.89 2.99
C ASN A 251 18.00 4.62 3.28
N ILE A 252 17.97 5.47 4.30
CA ILE A 252 16.80 6.26 4.68
C ILE A 252 16.87 7.60 3.96
N LEU A 253 16.08 7.75 2.90
CA LEU A 253 16.03 8.96 2.09
C LEU A 253 14.97 9.92 2.65
N LEU A 254 15.43 11.05 3.23
CA LEU A 254 14.59 12.13 3.76
C LEU A 254 14.48 13.30 2.77
N ASN A 255 14.62 13.02 1.47
CA ASN A 255 14.33 13.95 0.37
C ASN A 255 12.96 13.61 -0.26
N PRO A 256 12.27 14.55 -0.93
CA PRO A 256 10.89 14.38 -1.39
C PRO A 256 10.76 13.52 -2.66
N GLY A 257 11.66 12.57 -2.89
CA GLY A 257 11.60 11.61 -4.00
C GLY A 257 12.64 11.86 -5.11
N PRO A 258 13.35 10.82 -5.62
CA PRO A 258 13.23 9.40 -5.25
C PRO A 258 13.50 9.13 -3.76
N ALA A 259 12.71 8.25 -3.14
CA ALA A 259 12.72 7.99 -1.70
C ALA A 259 13.05 6.50 -1.43
N THR A 260 13.14 6.11 -0.15
CA THR A 260 13.34 4.71 0.24
C THR A 260 12.22 3.86 -0.36
N THR A 261 12.55 2.72 -0.95
CA THR A 261 11.58 1.76 -1.51
C THR A 261 11.73 0.40 -0.86
N THR A 262 10.72 -0.44 -0.99
CA THR A 262 10.78 -1.86 -0.60
C THR A 262 11.72 -2.63 -1.54
N ASP A 263 12.25 -3.76 -1.09
CA ASP A 263 13.09 -4.61 -1.96
C ASP A 263 12.26 -5.28 -3.06
N THR A 264 10.99 -5.58 -2.81
CA THR A 264 10.04 -6.08 -3.81
C THR A 264 9.92 -5.14 -5.01
N VAL A 265 9.80 -3.82 -4.81
CA VAL A 265 9.81 -2.84 -5.92
C VAL A 265 11.16 -2.79 -6.63
N LYS A 266 12.29 -2.95 -5.91
CA LYS A 266 13.64 -3.00 -6.53
C LYS A 266 13.78 -4.19 -7.45
N TYR A 267 13.43 -5.38 -6.97
CA TYR A 267 13.54 -6.64 -7.71
C TYR A 267 12.50 -6.79 -8.81
N ALA A 268 11.36 -6.09 -8.75
CA ALA A 268 10.37 -6.07 -9.81
C ALA A 268 10.87 -5.47 -11.15
N GLN A 269 12.06 -4.84 -11.17
CA GLN A 269 12.73 -4.44 -12.41
C GLN A 269 13.41 -5.61 -13.13
N ILE A 270 13.69 -6.70 -12.41
CA ILE A 270 14.38 -7.89 -12.94
C ILE A 270 13.32 -8.82 -13.51
N VAL A 271 13.12 -8.70 -14.82
CA VAL A 271 12.16 -9.48 -15.60
C VAL A 271 12.86 -10.03 -16.83
N GLU A 272 12.25 -11.04 -17.46
CA GLU A 272 12.69 -11.50 -18.78
C GLU A 272 12.56 -10.38 -19.83
N ASP A 273 13.43 -10.40 -20.83
CA ASP A 273 13.36 -9.44 -21.93
C ASP A 273 12.05 -9.60 -22.71
N ILE A 274 11.32 -8.51 -22.90
CA ILE A 274 10.05 -8.49 -23.62
C ILE A 274 10.00 -7.33 -24.61
N CYS A 275 9.49 -7.59 -25.81
CA CYS A 275 9.16 -6.53 -26.76
C CYS A 275 7.93 -5.76 -26.22
N PRO A 276 7.99 -4.41 -26.06
CA PRO A 276 6.87 -3.64 -25.51
C PRO A 276 5.63 -3.58 -26.41
N ARG A 277 5.68 -4.21 -27.58
CA ARG A 277 4.56 -4.38 -28.50
C ARG A 277 3.78 -5.68 -28.26
N GLU A 278 4.31 -6.59 -27.45
CA GLU A 278 3.62 -7.83 -27.08
C GLU A 278 2.34 -7.54 -26.29
N LYS A 279 1.34 -8.41 -26.49
CA LYS A 279 0.04 -8.29 -25.85
C LYS A 279 0.16 -8.28 -24.32
N GLU A 280 1.02 -9.15 -23.77
CA GLU A 280 1.26 -9.25 -22.32
C GLU A 280 1.76 -7.93 -21.71
N PHE A 281 2.65 -7.22 -22.39
CA PHE A 281 3.13 -5.93 -21.92
C PHE A 281 2.05 -4.85 -22.05
N GLY A 282 1.21 -4.94 -23.09
CA GLY A 282 0.03 -4.10 -23.23
C GLY A 282 -0.97 -4.26 -22.08
N GLU A 283 -1.24 -5.49 -21.65
CA GLU A 283 -2.07 -5.81 -20.48
C GLU A 283 -1.46 -5.24 -19.19
N THR A 284 -0.13 -5.28 -19.05
CA THR A 284 0.58 -4.64 -17.93
C THR A 284 0.40 -3.12 -17.92
N MET A 285 0.52 -2.44 -19.07
CA MET A 285 0.28 -1.00 -19.15
C MET A 285 -1.19 -0.64 -18.91
N GLU A 286 -2.14 -1.47 -19.35
CA GLU A 286 -3.57 -1.27 -19.10
C GLU A 286 -3.91 -1.42 -17.62
N PHE A 287 -3.34 -2.41 -16.94
CA PHE A 287 -3.42 -2.53 -15.49
C PHE A 287 -2.89 -1.26 -14.81
N ILE A 288 -1.68 -0.81 -15.16
CA ILE A 288 -1.08 0.39 -14.58
C ILE A 288 -1.98 1.61 -14.79
N SER A 289 -2.43 1.87 -16.03
CA SER A 289 -3.31 3.01 -16.34
C SER A 289 -4.63 2.97 -15.55
N THR A 290 -5.25 1.80 -15.47
CA THR A 290 -6.53 1.63 -14.78
C THR A 290 -6.39 1.83 -13.28
N GLU A 291 -5.41 1.19 -12.65
CA GLU A 291 -5.22 1.25 -11.20
C GLU A 291 -4.73 2.63 -10.73
N LEU A 292 -3.87 3.30 -11.51
CA LEU A 292 -3.51 4.69 -11.22
C LEU A 292 -4.74 5.62 -11.25
N THR A 293 -5.68 5.37 -12.17
CA THR A 293 -6.92 6.15 -12.25
C THR A 293 -7.78 5.94 -11.00
N LYS A 294 -7.96 4.68 -10.57
CA LYS A 294 -8.81 4.31 -9.42
C LYS A 294 -8.41 4.97 -8.11
N PHE A 295 -7.15 5.35 -7.94
CA PHE A 295 -6.68 6.04 -6.75
C PHE A 295 -7.26 7.44 -6.55
N VAL A 296 -7.80 8.08 -7.61
CA VAL A 296 -8.32 9.45 -7.52
C VAL A 296 -9.63 9.68 -8.28
N GLY A 297 -10.14 8.70 -9.02
CA GLY A 297 -11.38 8.85 -9.78
C GLY A 297 -11.88 7.55 -10.42
N ASN A 298 -13.13 7.57 -10.89
CA ASN A 298 -13.75 6.43 -11.57
C ASN A 298 -13.14 6.24 -12.99
N PRO A 299 -12.57 5.07 -13.32
CA PRO A 299 -12.03 4.76 -14.64
C PRO A 299 -13.02 4.84 -15.81
N GLU A 300 -14.33 4.92 -15.56
CA GLU A 300 -15.32 5.19 -16.60
C GLU A 300 -15.23 6.64 -17.09
N LYS A 301 -14.99 7.60 -16.18
CA LYS A 301 -14.95 9.05 -16.46
C LYS A 301 -13.55 9.61 -16.63
N TYR A 302 -12.56 8.97 -16.03
CA TYR A 302 -11.16 9.39 -16.05
C TYR A 302 -10.28 8.33 -16.70
N THR A 303 -9.12 8.74 -17.21
CA THR A 303 -8.13 7.84 -17.79
C THR A 303 -6.72 8.31 -17.49
N THR A 304 -5.78 7.38 -17.37
CA THR A 304 -4.37 7.69 -17.17
C THR A 304 -3.60 7.57 -18.49
N VAL A 305 -2.88 8.63 -18.86
CA VAL A 305 -1.96 8.67 -20.01
C VAL A 305 -0.53 8.59 -19.51
N LEU A 306 0.20 7.56 -19.94
CA LEU A 306 1.56 7.25 -19.48
C LEU A 306 2.63 7.85 -20.41
N PHE A 307 3.72 8.36 -19.80
CA PHE A 307 4.89 8.89 -20.48
C PHE A 307 6.19 8.34 -19.87
N GLY A 308 7.18 8.08 -20.73
CA GLY A 308 8.56 7.87 -20.30
C GLY A 308 9.20 9.22 -20.00
N GLY A 309 9.48 9.52 -18.73
CA GLY A 309 10.00 10.82 -18.33
C GLY A 309 9.83 11.12 -16.85
N SER A 310 10.35 12.28 -16.44
CA SER A 310 10.15 12.82 -15.09
C SER A 310 8.75 13.43 -14.96
N GLY A 311 8.29 13.73 -13.73
CA GLY A 311 7.00 14.40 -13.52
C GLY A 311 6.84 15.75 -14.26
N THR A 312 7.95 16.43 -14.59
CA THR A 312 7.88 17.65 -15.42
C THR A 312 7.37 17.37 -16.83
N ALA A 313 7.63 16.17 -17.39
CA ALA A 313 7.10 15.75 -18.67
C ALA A 313 5.56 15.65 -18.66
N ALA A 314 4.96 15.20 -17.55
CA ALA A 314 3.49 15.17 -17.41
C ALA A 314 2.88 16.57 -17.37
N VAL A 315 3.47 17.51 -16.59
CA VAL A 315 3.00 18.91 -16.55
C VAL A 315 3.15 19.59 -17.91
N GLU A 316 4.31 19.39 -18.56
CA GLU A 316 4.57 19.93 -19.88
C GLU A 316 3.62 19.35 -20.93
N SER A 317 3.30 18.05 -20.84
CA SER A 317 2.31 17.39 -21.69
C SER A 317 0.94 18.05 -21.57
N ILE A 318 0.46 18.31 -20.35
CA ILE A 318 -0.83 18.99 -20.13
C ILE A 318 -0.78 20.39 -20.75
N LEU A 319 0.14 21.25 -20.30
CA LEU A 319 0.17 22.65 -20.71
C LEU A 319 0.34 22.81 -22.24
N SER A 320 1.20 22.02 -22.86
CA SER A 320 1.45 22.11 -24.31
C SER A 320 0.31 21.54 -25.18
N SER A 321 -0.53 20.64 -24.63
CA SER A 321 -1.58 19.94 -25.39
C SER A 321 -2.98 20.52 -25.18
N VAL A 322 -3.34 20.97 -23.97
CA VAL A 322 -4.74 21.29 -23.63
C VAL A 322 -5.07 22.78 -23.75
N ILE A 323 -4.07 23.65 -23.70
CA ILE A 323 -4.26 25.10 -23.80
C ILE A 323 -4.39 25.50 -25.28
N ASN A 324 -5.53 26.10 -25.65
CA ASN A 324 -5.80 26.55 -27.03
C ASN A 324 -6.23 28.03 -27.08
N ASN A 325 -7.51 28.34 -27.31
CA ASN A 325 -8.02 29.70 -27.53
C ASN A 325 -8.43 30.44 -26.23
N GLY A 326 -7.66 30.26 -25.16
CA GLY A 326 -7.95 30.86 -23.86
C GLY A 326 -6.70 31.12 -23.05
N THR A 327 -6.88 31.80 -21.92
CA THR A 327 -5.81 32.14 -20.99
C THR A 327 -5.75 31.11 -19.89
N VAL A 328 -4.54 30.64 -19.54
CA VAL A 328 -4.32 29.87 -18.30
C VAL A 328 -3.84 30.80 -17.19
N VAL A 329 -4.54 30.82 -16.07
CA VAL A 329 -4.03 31.45 -14.83
C VAL A 329 -3.19 30.42 -14.10
N ILE A 330 -1.92 30.73 -13.84
CA ILE A 330 -0.99 29.85 -13.12
C ILE A 330 -0.78 30.44 -11.74
N ILE A 331 -1.16 29.69 -10.70
CA ILE A 331 -0.86 30.03 -9.31
C ILE A 331 0.61 29.69 -9.07
N ASN A 332 1.41 30.72 -8.81
CA ASN A 332 2.81 30.59 -8.48
C ASN A 332 3.05 30.97 -7.01
N ASN A 333 3.15 29.96 -6.16
CA ASN A 333 3.65 30.08 -4.79
C ASN A 333 4.92 29.27 -4.53
N GLY A 334 5.70 28.99 -5.58
CA GLY A 334 6.97 28.29 -5.43
C GLY A 334 7.58 27.81 -6.74
N PRO A 335 8.75 27.13 -6.66
CA PRO A 335 9.56 26.82 -7.85
C PRO A 335 8.87 25.93 -8.90
N TYR A 336 7.81 25.20 -8.54
CA TYR A 336 7.07 24.38 -9.52
C TYR A 336 5.99 25.20 -10.25
N GLY A 337 5.35 26.18 -9.60
CA GLY A 337 4.50 27.16 -10.27
C GLY A 337 5.31 28.04 -11.23
N GLU A 338 6.48 28.50 -10.81
CA GLU A 338 7.44 29.19 -11.69
C GLU A 338 7.81 28.34 -12.91
N ARG A 339 8.01 27.03 -12.71
CA ARG A 339 8.27 26.10 -13.81
C ARG A 339 7.10 25.98 -14.78
N MET A 340 5.86 25.96 -14.31
CA MET A 340 4.68 25.99 -15.17
C MET A 340 4.65 27.27 -16.02
N CYS A 341 4.92 28.44 -15.42
CA CYS A 341 5.05 29.71 -16.15
C CYS A 341 6.14 29.63 -17.23
N LYS A 342 7.30 29.07 -16.90
CA LYS A 342 8.40 28.89 -17.85
C LYS A 342 8.01 27.98 -19.02
N ILE A 343 7.34 26.85 -18.74
CA ILE A 343 6.82 25.95 -19.78
C ILE A 343 5.83 26.71 -20.67
N ALA A 344 4.87 27.42 -20.08
CA ALA A 344 3.88 28.19 -20.83
C ALA A 344 4.54 29.24 -21.75
N GLY A 345 5.55 29.95 -21.26
CA GLY A 345 6.35 30.89 -22.06
C GLY A 345 7.11 30.24 -23.20
N ILE A 346 7.75 29.08 -22.99
CA ILE A 346 8.47 28.33 -24.03
C ILE A 346 7.55 27.95 -25.19
N TYR A 347 6.33 27.51 -24.89
CA TYR A 347 5.35 27.11 -25.91
C TYR A 347 4.51 28.28 -26.46
N GLY A 348 4.78 29.52 -26.03
CA GLY A 348 4.03 30.71 -26.45
C GLY A 348 2.55 30.64 -26.08
N LEU A 349 2.21 30.00 -24.96
CA LEU A 349 0.83 29.93 -24.47
C LEU A 349 0.40 31.28 -23.91
N ASN A 350 -0.89 31.62 -24.03
CA ASN A 350 -1.43 32.77 -23.33
C ASN A 350 -1.63 32.41 -21.85
N TYR A 351 -0.78 32.96 -20.97
CA TYR A 351 -0.85 32.70 -19.55
C TYR A 351 -0.73 33.99 -18.73
N LEU A 352 -1.34 33.97 -17.54
CA LEU A 352 -1.22 35.00 -16.53
C LEU A 352 -0.73 34.36 -15.23
N GLU A 353 0.27 34.98 -14.61
CA GLU A 353 0.83 34.51 -13.34
C GLU A 353 0.11 35.19 -12.18
N TYR A 354 -0.48 34.39 -11.29
CA TYR A 354 -0.95 34.83 -9.98
C TYR A 354 0.11 34.48 -8.94
N LYS A 355 0.86 35.47 -8.46
CA LYS A 355 1.89 35.27 -7.44
C LYS A 355 1.25 35.22 -6.05
N SER A 356 1.57 34.19 -5.29
CA SER A 356 1.12 34.01 -3.90
C SER A 356 2.28 33.60 -2.99
N SER A 357 2.04 33.63 -1.68
CA SER A 357 3.05 33.30 -0.68
C SER A 357 3.41 31.82 -0.69
N ALA A 358 4.70 31.50 -0.58
CA ALA A 358 5.17 30.11 -0.42
C ALA A 358 4.93 29.54 0.99
N GLU A 359 4.54 30.41 1.93
CA GLU A 359 4.46 30.11 3.37
C GLU A 359 3.02 30.12 3.89
N GLN A 360 2.13 30.83 3.20
CA GLN A 360 0.75 31.06 3.59
C GLN A 360 -0.21 30.44 2.57
N ALA A 361 -1.41 30.09 3.02
CA ALA A 361 -2.48 29.66 2.15
C ALA A 361 -2.82 30.73 1.10
N ILE A 362 -3.35 30.28 -0.03
CA ILE A 362 -3.83 31.17 -1.09
C ILE A 362 -5.00 31.99 -0.57
N ASP A 363 -4.92 33.32 -0.71
CA ASP A 363 -6.03 34.21 -0.39
C ASP A 363 -7.06 34.16 -1.52
N MET A 364 -8.18 33.47 -1.27
CA MET A 364 -9.25 33.29 -2.24
C MET A 364 -9.95 34.60 -2.63
N ASN A 365 -9.99 35.60 -1.74
CA ASN A 365 -10.58 36.89 -2.07
C ASN A 365 -9.67 37.66 -3.05
N ASP A 366 -8.37 37.65 -2.78
CA ASP A 366 -7.38 38.28 -3.67
C ASP A 366 -7.32 37.58 -5.03
N LEU A 367 -7.35 36.24 -5.06
CA LEU A 367 -7.45 35.47 -6.30
C LEU A 367 -8.70 35.81 -7.10
N GLU A 368 -9.86 35.94 -6.43
CA GLU A 368 -11.09 36.35 -7.13
C GLU A 368 -10.97 37.77 -7.69
N ILE A 369 -10.42 38.71 -6.92
CA ILE A 369 -10.17 40.09 -7.38
C ILE A 369 -9.23 40.12 -8.58
N PHE A 370 -8.16 39.31 -8.55
CA PHE A 370 -7.23 39.15 -9.66
C PHE A 370 -7.95 38.65 -10.91
N ILE A 371 -8.74 37.59 -10.79
CA ILE A 371 -9.49 36.98 -11.90
C ILE A 371 -10.53 37.95 -12.48
N LYS A 372 -11.25 38.71 -11.64
CA LYS A 372 -12.23 39.71 -12.09
C LYS A 372 -11.63 40.83 -12.94
N LYS A 373 -10.34 41.12 -12.81
CA LYS A 373 -9.63 42.16 -13.58
C LYS A 373 -9.19 41.69 -14.97
N ILE A 374 -9.26 40.40 -15.25
CA ILE A 374 -8.82 39.82 -16.52
C ILE A 374 -9.93 40.00 -17.55
N SER A 375 -9.61 40.67 -18.66
CA SER A 375 -10.55 40.93 -19.76
C SER A 375 -10.59 39.81 -20.81
N THR A 376 -9.59 38.93 -20.81
CA THR A 376 -9.50 37.76 -21.70
C THR A 376 -10.27 36.57 -21.14
N ASN A 377 -10.77 35.70 -22.01
CA ASN A 377 -11.38 34.45 -21.58
C ASN A 377 -10.34 33.57 -20.85
N ILE A 378 -10.64 33.18 -19.61
CA ILE A 378 -9.82 32.25 -18.81
C ILE A 378 -10.37 30.86 -19.03
N SER A 379 -9.58 29.98 -19.65
CA SER A 379 -9.99 28.60 -19.90
C SER A 379 -9.54 27.66 -18.79
N TYR A 380 -8.39 27.93 -18.18
CA TYR A 380 -7.80 27.06 -17.16
C TYR A 380 -7.24 27.83 -15.97
N LEU A 381 -7.28 27.19 -14.81
CA LEU A 381 -6.49 27.53 -13.64
C LEU A 381 -5.56 26.36 -13.33
N ALA A 382 -4.26 26.64 -13.25
CA ALA A 382 -3.22 25.65 -12.98
C ALA A 382 -2.54 25.92 -11.63
N LEU A 383 -2.36 24.87 -10.83
CA LEU A 383 -1.71 24.97 -9.52
C LEU A 383 -0.96 23.69 -9.12
N VAL A 384 -0.06 23.83 -8.16
CA VAL A 384 0.64 22.73 -7.49
C VAL A 384 -0.12 22.39 -6.21
N HIS A 385 -0.45 21.12 -5.98
CA HIS A 385 -1.18 20.71 -4.78
C HIS A 385 -0.28 20.75 -3.53
N CYS A 386 0.92 20.15 -3.59
CA CYS A 386 1.90 20.17 -2.49
C CYS A 386 3.20 20.83 -2.93
N GLU A 387 3.44 22.05 -2.45
CA GLU A 387 4.66 22.81 -2.75
C GLU A 387 5.83 22.32 -1.87
N THR A 388 6.57 21.34 -2.39
CA THR A 388 7.68 20.68 -1.66
C THR A 388 8.89 21.58 -1.37
N SER A 389 8.93 22.83 -1.85
CA SER A 389 9.93 23.79 -1.35
C SER A 389 9.69 24.21 0.10
N THR A 390 8.44 24.20 0.57
CA THR A 390 8.07 24.67 1.92
C THR A 390 7.30 23.64 2.74
N GLY A 391 6.61 22.70 2.08
CA GLY A 391 5.68 21.77 2.72
C GLY A 391 4.23 22.25 2.68
N LEU A 392 3.95 23.41 2.06
CA LEU A 392 2.61 23.99 1.92
C LEU A 392 1.70 23.07 1.09
N LEU A 393 0.49 22.84 1.58
CA LEU A 393 -0.59 22.13 0.89
C LEU A 393 -1.65 23.15 0.47
N ASN A 394 -1.81 23.35 -0.84
CA ASN A 394 -2.83 24.23 -1.39
C ASN A 394 -4.20 23.52 -1.36
N ASP A 395 -5.25 24.23 -0.96
CA ASP A 395 -6.61 23.68 -0.85
C ASP A 395 -7.25 23.54 -2.24
N ILE A 396 -7.01 22.39 -2.88
CA ILE A 396 -7.55 22.09 -4.20
C ILE A 396 -9.07 21.86 -4.19
N GLU A 397 -9.68 21.58 -3.04
CA GLU A 397 -11.14 21.44 -2.94
C GLU A 397 -11.79 22.81 -3.02
N GLN A 398 -11.34 23.77 -2.20
CA GLN A 398 -11.81 25.16 -2.24
C GLN A 398 -11.57 25.82 -3.60
N ILE A 399 -10.41 25.57 -4.22
CA ILE A 399 -10.08 26.11 -5.55
C ILE A 399 -10.92 25.42 -6.63
N GLY A 400 -11.20 24.13 -6.49
CA GLY A 400 -12.08 23.37 -7.38
C GLY A 400 -13.51 23.90 -7.39
N GLU A 401 -14.07 24.20 -6.22
CA GLU A 401 -15.38 24.84 -6.05
C GLU A 401 -15.40 26.22 -6.73
N PHE A 402 -14.37 27.03 -6.50
CA PHE A 402 -14.23 28.33 -7.14
C PHE A 402 -14.18 28.22 -8.68
N CYS A 403 -13.40 27.27 -9.21
CA CYS A 403 -13.30 27.01 -10.64
C CYS A 403 -14.64 26.57 -11.24
N ALA A 404 -15.41 25.75 -10.52
CA ALA A 404 -16.74 25.31 -10.96
C ALA A 404 -17.70 26.49 -11.11
N VAL A 405 -17.76 27.40 -10.13
CA VAL A 405 -18.61 28.61 -10.17
C VAL A 405 -18.23 29.54 -11.34
N LYS A 406 -16.94 29.65 -11.65
CA LYS A 406 -16.45 30.50 -12.75
C LYS A 406 -16.43 29.80 -14.11
N ASN A 407 -16.80 28.52 -14.18
CA ASN A 407 -16.69 27.68 -15.38
C ASN A 407 -15.26 27.67 -15.98
N ILE A 408 -14.27 27.55 -15.10
CA ILE A 408 -12.84 27.43 -15.43
C ILE A 408 -12.43 25.97 -15.20
N GLU A 409 -11.66 25.38 -16.12
CA GLU A 409 -11.13 24.01 -15.93
C GLU A 409 -9.88 24.03 -15.04
N MET A 410 -9.71 23.00 -14.19
CA MET A 410 -8.59 22.96 -13.23
C MET A 410 -7.51 21.95 -13.63
N ILE A 411 -6.26 22.40 -13.63
CA ILE A 411 -5.05 21.59 -13.86
C ILE A 411 -4.26 21.52 -12.55
N VAL A 412 -4.02 20.32 -12.05
CA VAL A 412 -3.33 20.10 -10.77
C VAL A 412 -2.01 19.34 -10.99
N ASP A 413 -0.90 19.94 -10.58
CA ASP A 413 0.33 19.20 -10.31
C ASP A 413 0.22 18.55 -8.92
N ALA A 414 0.04 17.23 -8.91
CA ALA A 414 -0.05 16.42 -7.71
C ALA A 414 1.19 15.52 -7.55
N MET A 415 2.36 15.91 -8.10
CA MET A 415 3.55 15.06 -8.09
C MET A 415 3.90 14.54 -6.70
N SER A 416 3.80 15.40 -5.69
CA SER A 416 4.16 15.15 -4.30
C SER A 416 2.97 14.81 -3.40
N SER A 417 1.74 14.78 -3.90
CA SER A 417 0.54 14.50 -3.09
C SER A 417 -0.24 13.27 -3.57
N TYR A 418 -0.23 12.96 -4.87
CA TYR A 418 -0.85 11.75 -5.43
C TYR A 418 -0.32 10.49 -4.73
N ALA A 419 -1.22 9.55 -4.40
CA ALA A 419 -0.95 8.34 -3.61
C ALA A 419 -0.39 8.60 -2.19
N ALA A 420 -0.64 9.78 -1.61
CA ALA A 420 -0.41 10.07 -0.20
C ALA A 420 -1.55 10.88 0.41
N VAL A 421 -1.89 12.04 -0.16
CA VAL A 421 -3.04 12.83 0.28
C VAL A 421 -4.26 12.31 -0.47
N PRO A 422 -5.41 12.04 0.20
CA PRO A 422 -6.65 11.69 -0.48
C PRO A 422 -7.06 12.77 -1.48
N ILE A 423 -7.35 12.36 -2.73
CA ILE A 423 -7.78 13.24 -3.82
C ILE A 423 -8.97 12.58 -4.51
N ASP A 424 -10.05 13.33 -4.73
CA ASP A 424 -11.17 12.91 -5.56
C ASP A 424 -11.32 13.93 -6.69
N MET A 425 -10.92 13.53 -7.91
CA MET A 425 -10.93 14.43 -9.07
C MET A 425 -12.33 14.92 -9.43
N GLN A 426 -13.38 14.10 -9.22
CA GLN A 426 -14.73 14.52 -9.54
C GLN A 426 -15.27 15.50 -8.51
N LYS A 427 -15.13 15.19 -7.22
CA LYS A 427 -15.56 16.06 -6.11
C LYS A 427 -14.83 17.39 -6.15
N MET A 428 -13.53 17.37 -6.41
CA MET A 428 -12.66 18.56 -6.42
C MET A 428 -12.61 19.25 -7.79
N ASN A 429 -13.46 18.87 -8.76
CA ASN A 429 -13.54 19.50 -10.09
C ASN A 429 -12.19 19.57 -10.85
N ILE A 430 -11.38 18.51 -10.79
CA ILE A 430 -10.07 18.42 -11.44
C ILE A 430 -10.25 17.87 -12.86
N SER A 431 -9.80 18.64 -13.86
CA SER A 431 -9.85 18.19 -15.26
C SER A 431 -8.61 17.39 -15.65
N TYR A 432 -7.43 17.82 -15.19
CA TYR A 432 -6.15 17.14 -15.44
C TYR A 432 -5.29 17.13 -14.19
N LEU A 433 -4.73 15.97 -13.85
CA LEU A 433 -3.83 15.77 -12.72
C LEU A 433 -2.51 15.16 -13.21
N ALA A 434 -1.38 15.80 -12.89
CA ALA A 434 -0.04 15.27 -13.19
C ALA A 434 0.57 14.58 -11.96
N ALA A 435 1.22 13.43 -12.17
CA ALA A 435 1.96 12.71 -11.14
C ALA A 435 3.11 11.86 -11.73
N SER A 436 3.83 11.14 -10.86
CA SER A 436 4.96 10.29 -11.26
C SER A 436 5.16 9.08 -10.36
N ALA A 437 5.83 8.05 -10.88
CA ALA A 437 6.03 6.76 -10.22
C ALA A 437 6.88 6.84 -8.93
N ASN A 438 7.82 7.79 -8.84
CA ASN A 438 8.91 7.76 -7.84
C ASN A 438 8.73 8.72 -6.66
N LYS A 439 7.50 9.16 -6.43
CA LYS A 439 7.12 9.99 -5.28
C LYS A 439 6.38 9.09 -4.29
N ASN A 440 5.14 9.41 -3.92
CA ASN A 440 4.43 8.66 -2.89
C ASN A 440 3.88 7.31 -3.36
N LEU A 441 3.88 7.02 -4.66
CA LEU A 441 3.67 5.67 -5.18
C LEU A 441 4.77 4.71 -4.72
N GLN A 442 5.95 5.22 -4.35
CA GLN A 442 7.12 4.44 -3.93
C GLN A 442 7.69 3.53 -5.04
N GLY A 443 7.45 3.87 -6.31
CA GLY A 443 8.05 3.20 -7.47
C GLY A 443 9.42 3.77 -7.87
N MET A 444 9.94 3.30 -8.99
CA MET A 444 11.19 3.78 -9.58
C MET A 444 10.97 4.98 -10.51
N ALA A 445 11.98 5.83 -10.65
CA ALA A 445 11.92 6.98 -11.54
C ALA A 445 11.94 6.54 -13.00
N GLY A 446 11.25 7.28 -13.87
CA GLY A 446 11.23 7.04 -15.32
C GLY A 446 9.84 7.02 -15.93
N VAL A 447 8.78 6.89 -15.12
CA VAL A 447 7.39 7.00 -15.59
C VAL A 447 6.70 8.18 -14.93
N SER A 448 6.13 9.04 -15.75
CA SER A 448 5.21 10.11 -15.35
C SER A 448 3.88 9.92 -16.06
N PHE A 449 2.81 10.48 -15.50
CA PHE A 449 1.49 10.27 -16.06
C PHE A 449 0.55 11.43 -15.78
N VAL A 450 -0.45 11.53 -16.65
CA VAL A 450 -1.57 12.47 -16.54
C VAL A 450 -2.84 11.67 -16.35
N ILE A 451 -3.60 11.96 -15.29
CA ILE A 451 -4.96 11.47 -15.13
C ILE A 451 -5.89 12.58 -15.63
N ALA A 452 -6.66 12.27 -16.66
CA ALA A 452 -7.47 13.23 -17.38
C ALA A 452 -8.94 12.83 -17.36
N ASN A 453 -9.82 13.82 -17.26
CA ASN A 453 -11.23 13.64 -17.58
C ASN A 453 -11.37 13.29 -19.07
N LYS A 454 -12.03 12.17 -19.39
CA LYS A 454 -12.12 11.67 -20.77
C LYS A 454 -12.83 12.64 -21.71
N ASP A 455 -13.96 13.21 -21.29
CA ASP A 455 -14.71 14.13 -22.14
C ASP A 455 -13.93 15.41 -22.44
N ARG A 456 -13.11 15.87 -21.50
CA ARG A 456 -12.22 17.02 -21.71
C ARG A 456 -11.04 16.64 -22.62
N LEU A 457 -10.45 15.48 -22.41
CA LEU A 457 -9.34 14.97 -23.21
C LEU A 457 -9.74 14.75 -24.68
N GLU A 458 -10.90 14.15 -24.96
CA GLU A 458 -11.39 13.94 -26.33
C GLU A 458 -11.60 15.26 -27.08
N LYS A 459 -12.04 16.31 -26.38
CA LYS A 459 -12.12 17.68 -26.91
C LYS A 459 -10.75 18.32 -27.13
N THR A 460 -9.63 17.61 -27.01
CA THR A 460 -8.33 18.15 -27.41
C THR A 460 -7.87 17.63 -28.78
N GLU A 461 -8.60 16.69 -29.40
CA GLU A 461 -8.28 16.15 -30.73
C GLU A 461 -8.11 17.24 -31.79
N GLN A 462 -8.94 18.27 -31.76
CA GLN A 462 -8.91 19.37 -32.73
C GLN A 462 -7.82 20.40 -32.47
N ILE A 463 -7.06 20.29 -31.37
CA ILE A 463 -5.97 21.21 -31.05
C ILE A 463 -4.72 20.76 -31.81
N LYS A 464 -4.12 21.67 -32.59
CA LYS A 464 -2.88 21.37 -33.32
C LYS A 464 -1.76 21.00 -32.33
N PRO A 465 -1.09 19.84 -32.50
CA PRO A 465 0.01 19.45 -31.63
C PRO A 465 1.15 20.47 -31.64
N ARG A 466 1.69 20.81 -30.47
CA ARG A 466 2.86 21.70 -30.31
C ARG A 466 4.19 20.96 -30.17
N ASN A 467 4.13 19.68 -29.84
CA ASN A 467 5.26 18.77 -29.78
C ASN A 467 4.80 17.38 -30.22
N LEU A 468 5.77 16.48 -30.42
CA LEU A 468 5.48 15.09 -30.80
C LEU A 468 5.40 14.20 -29.57
N TYR A 469 6.49 14.09 -28.79
CA TYR A 469 6.64 13.09 -27.73
C TYR A 469 5.68 13.27 -26.55
N LEU A 470 5.42 14.51 -26.15
CA LEU A 470 4.57 14.87 -25.01
C LEU A 470 3.12 15.17 -25.41
N HIS A 471 2.74 14.96 -26.66
CA HIS A 471 1.38 15.26 -27.10
C HIS A 471 0.38 14.33 -26.41
N LEU A 472 -0.47 14.91 -25.57
CA LEU A 472 -1.33 14.18 -24.64
C LEU A 472 -2.39 13.35 -25.35
N TYR A 473 -3.11 13.96 -26.28
CA TYR A 473 -4.22 13.30 -26.98
C TYR A 473 -3.74 12.12 -27.84
N ASP A 474 -2.68 12.30 -28.64
CA ASP A 474 -2.19 11.22 -29.49
C ASP A 474 -1.64 10.05 -28.69
N GLN A 475 -1.00 10.31 -27.55
CA GLN A 475 -0.51 9.26 -26.66
C GLN A 475 -1.70 8.44 -26.11
N TYR A 476 -2.75 9.12 -25.67
CA TYR A 476 -3.99 8.49 -25.22
C TYR A 476 -4.67 7.69 -26.34
N ARG A 477 -4.95 8.32 -27.49
CA ARG A 477 -5.63 7.70 -28.62
C ARG A 477 -4.89 6.45 -29.10
N TYR A 478 -3.57 6.53 -29.24
CA TYR A 478 -2.77 5.40 -29.68
C TYR A 478 -2.82 4.24 -28.68
N PHE A 479 -2.81 4.54 -27.37
CA PHE A 479 -2.96 3.53 -26.33
C PHE A 479 -4.36 2.87 -26.35
N GLN A 480 -5.43 3.64 -26.54
CA GLN A 480 -6.78 3.07 -26.64
C GLN A 480 -6.92 2.12 -27.83
N MET A 481 -6.32 2.46 -28.98
CA MET A 481 -6.39 1.65 -30.20
C MET A 481 -5.52 0.39 -30.15
N ASN A 482 -4.34 0.47 -29.53
CA ASN A 482 -3.30 -0.57 -29.67
C ASN A 482 -2.90 -1.24 -28.35
N LYS A 483 -3.36 -0.73 -27.19
CA LYS A 483 -2.86 -1.08 -25.86
C LYS A 483 -1.33 -0.95 -25.72
N GLN A 484 -0.77 0.05 -26.40
CA GLN A 484 0.67 0.30 -26.47
C GLN A 484 0.96 1.79 -26.33
N MET A 485 2.12 2.16 -25.78
CA MET A 485 2.63 3.52 -25.92
C MET A 485 3.11 3.78 -27.35
N ARG A 486 3.06 5.04 -27.82
CA ARG A 486 3.50 5.39 -29.18
C ARG A 486 4.98 5.03 -29.42
N PHE A 487 5.82 5.30 -28.43
CA PHE A 487 7.26 5.05 -28.44
C PHE A 487 7.65 4.03 -27.36
N THR A 488 8.88 3.54 -27.42
CA THR A 488 9.42 2.56 -26.46
C THR A 488 9.27 3.08 -25.01
N PRO A 489 8.48 2.39 -24.16
CA PRO A 489 8.35 2.72 -22.76
C PRO A 489 9.56 2.22 -21.96
N PRO A 490 9.79 2.75 -20.74
CA PRO A 490 10.77 2.19 -19.82
C PRO A 490 10.22 0.88 -19.21
N VAL A 491 10.39 -0.22 -19.93
CA VAL A 491 9.79 -1.55 -19.66
C VAL A 491 10.00 -1.99 -18.21
N GLN A 492 11.24 -2.02 -17.73
CA GLN A 492 11.57 -2.47 -16.38
C GLN A 492 10.99 -1.54 -15.30
N THR A 493 10.95 -0.24 -15.57
CA THR A 493 10.33 0.74 -14.66
C THR A 493 8.81 0.55 -14.58
N MET A 494 8.14 0.12 -15.66
CA MET A 494 6.71 -0.21 -15.64
C MET A 494 6.42 -1.42 -14.76
N TYR A 495 7.26 -2.46 -14.78
CA TYR A 495 7.10 -3.60 -13.88
C TYR A 495 7.32 -3.21 -12.41
N ALA A 496 8.32 -2.37 -12.11
CA ALA A 496 8.49 -1.81 -10.77
C ALA A 496 7.30 -0.95 -10.33
N LEU A 497 6.71 -0.17 -11.25
CA LEU A 497 5.52 0.62 -11.00
C LEU A 497 4.30 -0.28 -10.73
N LYS A 498 4.12 -1.38 -11.47
CA LYS A 498 3.07 -2.37 -11.20
C LYS A 498 3.18 -2.91 -9.76
N GLN A 499 4.38 -3.29 -9.33
CA GLN A 499 4.60 -3.74 -7.96
C GLN A 499 4.30 -2.64 -6.92
N ALA A 500 4.71 -1.40 -7.19
CA ALA A 500 4.43 -0.25 -6.33
C ALA A 500 2.92 0.07 -6.21
N ILE A 501 2.16 -0.12 -7.29
CA ILE A 501 0.68 -0.01 -7.30
C ILE A 501 0.07 -1.08 -6.41
N ILE A 502 0.51 -2.34 -6.54
CA ILE A 502 0.01 -3.46 -5.71
C ILE A 502 0.30 -3.19 -4.23
N GLU A 503 1.50 -2.70 -3.90
CA GLU A 503 1.84 -2.32 -2.52
C GLU A 503 1.04 -1.11 -2.02
N THR A 504 0.66 -0.20 -2.91
CA THR A 504 -0.23 0.92 -2.60
C THR A 504 -1.65 0.46 -2.33
N GLN A 505 -2.18 -0.50 -3.10
CA GLN A 505 -3.47 -1.14 -2.83
C GLN A 505 -3.46 -1.93 -1.52
N TRP A 506 -2.36 -2.62 -1.24
CA TRP A 506 -2.17 -3.36 0.02
C TRP A 506 -2.20 -2.44 1.23
N GLU A 507 -1.48 -1.32 1.17
CA GLU A 507 -1.43 -0.36 2.27
C GLU A 507 -2.72 0.46 2.40
N GLY A 508 -3.25 0.95 1.27
CA GLY A 508 -4.29 1.97 1.20
C GLY A 508 -3.73 3.38 1.32
N ILE A 509 -4.34 4.35 0.62
CA ILE A 509 -3.86 5.74 0.56
C ILE A 509 -4.04 6.42 1.91
N GLU A 510 -5.19 6.21 2.57
CA GLU A 510 -5.51 6.79 3.87
C GLU A 510 -4.52 6.32 4.93
N ARG A 511 -4.23 5.02 4.98
CA ARG A 511 -3.27 4.45 5.94
C ARG A 511 -1.83 4.88 5.64
N ARG A 512 -1.49 5.04 4.36
CA ARG A 512 -0.21 5.65 3.97
C ARG A 512 -0.11 7.08 4.47
N TYR A 513 -1.17 7.87 4.30
CA TYR A 513 -1.24 9.24 4.82
C TYR A 513 -1.11 9.28 6.34
N GLU A 514 -1.77 8.36 7.06
CA GLU A 514 -1.64 8.21 8.51
C GLU A 514 -0.19 7.88 8.91
N ARG A 515 0.49 6.99 8.19
CA ARG A 515 1.90 6.65 8.43
C ARG A 515 2.81 7.85 8.21
N TYR A 516 2.63 8.60 7.13
CA TYR A 516 3.38 9.83 6.88
C TYR A 516 3.06 10.89 7.92
N SER A 517 1.79 11.08 8.28
CA SER A 517 1.36 12.02 9.31
C SER A 517 1.96 11.69 10.67
N LYS A 518 1.98 10.41 11.07
CA LYS A 518 2.64 9.97 12.31
C LYS A 518 4.14 10.26 12.28
N SER A 519 4.78 10.05 11.14
CA SER A 519 6.21 10.34 10.95
C SER A 519 6.48 11.85 11.02
N TRP A 520 5.59 12.66 10.44
CA TRP A 520 5.61 14.11 10.51
C TRP A 520 5.41 14.61 11.95
N THR A 521 4.41 14.14 12.69
CA THR A 521 4.19 14.51 14.10
C THR A 521 5.42 14.16 14.95
N THR A 522 5.98 12.97 14.74
CA THR A 522 7.23 12.55 15.41
C THR A 522 8.36 13.53 15.13
N LEU A 523 8.53 13.95 13.86
CA LEU A 523 9.51 14.94 13.44
C LEU A 523 9.27 16.28 14.13
N THR A 524 8.06 16.85 14.03
CA THR A 524 7.72 18.18 14.55
C THR A 524 7.87 18.27 16.07
N ASP A 525 7.44 17.23 16.80
CA ASP A 525 7.62 17.15 18.26
C ASP A 525 9.10 17.11 18.63
N GLY A 526 9.87 16.31 17.88
CA GLY A 526 11.31 16.16 18.07
C GLY A 526 12.09 17.44 17.80
N ILE A 527 11.82 18.14 16.70
CA ILE A 527 12.54 19.39 16.37
C ILE A 527 12.15 20.53 17.31
N THR A 528 10.88 20.59 17.74
CA THR A 528 10.42 21.55 18.76
C THR A 528 11.15 21.32 20.08
N ARG A 529 11.28 20.06 20.52
CA ARG A 529 12.07 19.70 21.71
C ARG A 529 13.54 20.11 21.61
N LEU A 530 14.10 20.08 20.40
CA LEU A 530 15.48 20.49 20.13
C LEU A 530 15.64 22.01 19.94
N GLY A 531 14.56 22.79 20.09
CA GLY A 531 14.58 24.25 19.97
C GLY A 531 14.62 24.77 18.54
N LEU A 532 14.26 23.94 17.55
CA LEU A 532 14.13 24.33 16.15
C LEU A 532 12.67 24.63 15.81
N THR A 533 12.46 25.41 14.75
CA THR A 533 11.13 25.75 14.21
C THR A 533 11.06 25.45 12.71
N TYR A 534 9.85 25.40 12.17
CA TYR A 534 9.59 25.13 10.75
C TYR A 534 8.63 26.17 10.16
N LEU A 535 8.69 26.31 8.83
CA LEU A 535 8.14 27.46 8.09
C LEU A 535 6.61 27.50 8.04
N VAL A 536 5.99 26.39 7.61
CA VAL A 536 4.55 26.33 7.30
C VAL A 536 3.78 25.85 8.54
N PRO A 537 2.72 26.58 8.98
CA PRO A 537 1.91 26.17 10.12
C PRO A 537 1.16 24.86 9.86
N GLU A 538 0.87 24.10 10.92
CA GLU A 538 0.22 22.79 10.83
C GLU A 538 -1.07 22.78 10.00
N THR A 539 -1.90 23.83 10.09
CA THR A 539 -3.19 23.94 9.40
C THR A 539 -3.07 23.91 7.87
N HIS A 540 -1.91 24.24 7.32
CA HIS A 540 -1.66 24.27 5.88
C HIS A 540 -0.50 23.35 5.46
N HIS A 541 -0.02 22.50 6.38
CA HIS A 541 1.14 21.65 6.15
C HIS A 541 0.71 20.31 5.52
N SER A 542 1.42 19.89 4.47
CA SER A 542 1.17 18.64 3.73
C SER A 542 1.46 17.35 4.49
N LYS A 543 2.23 17.45 5.58
CA LYS A 543 2.74 16.33 6.40
C LYS A 543 3.63 15.34 5.65
N ILE A 544 4.14 15.75 4.49
CA ILE A 544 4.97 14.96 3.57
C ILE A 544 6.43 15.42 3.63
N ILE A 545 6.64 16.73 3.73
CA ILE A 545 7.97 17.35 3.82
C ILE A 545 7.88 18.62 4.66
N THR A 546 8.88 18.82 5.52
CA THR A 546 8.96 19.97 6.44
C THR A 546 10.21 20.77 6.14
N SER A 547 10.04 22.07 5.90
CA SER A 547 11.14 23.04 5.81
C SER A 547 11.43 23.63 7.19
N ILE A 548 12.59 23.27 7.72
CA ILE A 548 13.07 23.59 9.06
C ILE A 548 14.03 24.77 8.94
N ILE A 549 13.88 25.78 9.80
CA ILE A 549 14.75 26.95 9.81
C ILE A 549 16.14 26.52 10.28
N GLU A 550 17.18 26.95 9.56
CA GLU A 550 18.55 26.62 9.89
C GLU A 550 18.94 27.18 11.27
N PRO A 551 19.74 26.45 12.07
CA PRO A 551 20.26 26.97 13.32
C PRO A 551 21.06 28.26 13.10
N SER A 552 20.86 29.27 13.95
CA SER A 552 21.59 30.55 13.88
C SER A 552 23.04 30.47 14.38
N ASP A 553 23.50 29.30 14.82
CA ASP A 553 24.88 29.10 15.26
C ASP A 553 25.84 29.24 14.08
N LYS A 554 26.88 30.08 14.21
CA LYS A 554 27.86 30.35 13.14
C LYS A 554 28.68 29.13 12.73
N LYS A 555 28.71 28.08 13.55
CA LYS A 555 29.36 26.80 13.21
C LYS A 555 28.47 25.90 12.37
N TYR A 556 27.18 26.21 12.25
CA TYR A 556 26.27 25.45 11.41
C TYR A 556 26.70 25.55 9.95
N ASN A 557 26.71 24.40 9.29
CA ASN A 557 26.89 24.28 7.85
C ASN A 557 26.08 23.07 7.37
N PHE A 558 25.24 23.27 6.36
CA PHE A 558 24.37 22.22 5.84
C PHE A 558 25.17 21.02 5.30
N ASP A 559 26.27 21.23 4.59
CA ASP A 559 27.06 20.14 3.98
C ASP A 559 27.72 19.27 5.05
N ILE A 560 28.23 19.88 6.14
CA ILE A 560 28.78 19.15 7.29
C ILE A 560 27.69 18.31 7.97
N MET A 561 26.50 18.90 8.16
CA MET A 561 25.34 18.18 8.71
C MET A 561 24.92 17.02 7.80
N HIS A 562 24.84 17.27 6.50
CA HIS A 562 24.48 16.27 5.50
C HIS A 562 25.45 15.09 5.54
N ASP A 563 26.76 15.34 5.53
CA ASP A 563 27.79 14.30 5.57
C ASP A 563 27.77 13.48 6.86
N PHE A 564 27.44 14.12 7.98
CA PHE A 564 27.22 13.43 9.25
C PHE A 564 26.06 12.42 9.15
N PHE A 565 24.91 12.83 8.61
CA PHE A 565 23.76 11.94 8.41
C PHE A 565 24.03 10.86 7.35
N TYR A 566 24.70 11.22 6.25
CA TYR A 566 24.98 10.32 5.14
C TYR A 566 25.82 9.12 5.57
N LYS A 567 26.84 9.35 6.41
CA LYS A 567 27.67 8.27 7.00
C LYS A 567 26.86 7.30 7.87
N GLN A 568 25.73 7.77 8.42
CA GLN A 568 24.83 6.98 9.26
C GLN A 568 23.65 6.37 8.46
N GLY A 569 23.64 6.51 7.14
CA GLY A 569 22.63 5.94 6.24
C GLY A 569 21.38 6.80 6.04
N PHE A 570 21.44 8.10 6.37
CA PHE A 570 20.36 9.06 6.15
C PHE A 570 20.74 10.11 5.10
N THR A 571 19.82 10.44 4.19
CA THR A 571 20.01 11.53 3.23
C THR A 571 19.01 12.64 3.52
N ILE A 572 19.49 13.77 4.05
CA ILE A 572 18.70 15.00 4.24
C ILE A 572 18.72 15.86 2.98
N TYR A 573 17.90 16.92 2.93
CA TYR A 573 17.73 17.72 1.72
C TYR A 573 17.92 19.23 1.99
N PRO A 574 18.62 19.98 1.12
CA PRO A 574 18.85 21.42 1.33
C PRO A 574 17.56 22.21 1.16
N GLY A 575 17.54 23.47 1.60
CA GLY A 575 16.50 24.44 1.26
C GLY A 575 16.36 24.64 -0.26
N LYS A 576 15.30 25.34 -0.67
CA LYS A 576 15.02 25.61 -2.09
C LYS A 576 14.62 27.05 -2.39
N ILE A 577 14.34 27.84 -1.36
CA ILE A 577 13.96 29.24 -1.53
C ILE A 577 15.15 30.06 -1.06
N ASP A 578 15.83 30.73 -1.99
CA ASP A 578 17.11 31.41 -1.74
C ASP A 578 17.07 32.43 -0.59
N LYS A 579 15.89 32.99 -0.30
CA LYS A 579 15.69 33.97 0.79
C LYS A 579 15.37 33.34 2.14
N LEU A 580 15.20 32.02 2.20
CA LEU A 580 14.82 31.29 3.41
C LEU A 580 15.94 30.30 3.75
N GLU A 581 16.72 30.64 4.79
CA GLU A 581 17.75 29.78 5.39
C GLU A 581 17.08 28.56 6.03
N THR A 582 16.89 27.52 5.24
CA THR A 582 16.14 26.32 5.62
C THR A 582 16.82 25.07 5.11
N PHE A 583 16.64 23.97 5.83
CA PHE A 583 16.83 22.63 5.30
C PHE A 583 15.52 21.86 5.35
N ARG A 584 15.44 20.75 4.63
CA ARG A 584 14.19 20.01 4.44
C ARG A 584 14.33 18.55 4.82
N ILE A 585 13.30 18.07 5.50
CA ILE A 585 13.14 16.67 5.89
C ILE A 585 11.81 16.17 5.34
N ALA A 586 11.87 15.31 4.34
CA ALA A 586 10.73 14.58 3.83
C ALA A 586 10.54 13.29 4.63
N ASN A 587 9.28 12.86 4.72
CA ASN A 587 8.92 11.63 5.40
C ASN A 587 8.09 10.67 4.52
N ILE A 588 8.48 10.53 3.25
CA ILE A 588 7.80 9.69 2.25
C ILE A 588 8.61 8.44 1.89
N GLY A 589 7.99 7.51 1.15
CA GLY A 589 8.60 6.24 0.78
C GLY A 589 8.41 5.18 1.87
N ASP A 590 9.19 4.10 1.81
CA ASP A 590 9.20 3.01 2.78
C ASP A 590 9.91 3.40 4.08
N ILE A 591 9.36 4.40 4.77
CA ILE A 591 9.84 4.91 6.06
C ILE A 591 8.71 4.95 7.08
N THR A 592 9.08 4.95 8.36
CA THR A 592 8.15 4.99 9.49
C THR A 592 8.59 6.00 10.54
N TYR A 593 7.72 6.27 11.52
CA TYR A 593 8.06 7.11 12.68
C TYR A 593 9.33 6.66 13.41
N ARG A 594 9.65 5.35 13.40
CA ARG A 594 10.89 4.82 14.02
C ARG A 594 12.15 5.27 13.29
N ASP A 595 12.08 5.46 11.97
CA ASP A 595 13.19 6.03 11.20
C ASP A 595 13.39 7.51 11.58
N ILE A 596 12.29 8.23 11.80
CA ILE A 596 12.31 9.63 12.25
C ILE A 596 12.84 9.75 13.69
N GLU A 597 12.46 8.87 14.61
CA GLU A 597 13.03 8.82 15.97
C GLU A 597 14.55 8.65 15.94
N ARG A 598 15.05 7.74 15.09
CA ARG A 598 16.49 7.54 14.88
C ARG A 598 17.17 8.78 14.30
N PHE A 599 16.54 9.42 13.31
CA PHE A 599 17.03 10.69 12.77
C PHE A 599 17.11 11.78 13.85
N LEU A 600 16.07 11.95 14.66
CA LEU A 600 16.02 12.95 15.73
C LEU A 600 17.08 12.71 16.80
N HIS A 601 17.37 11.44 17.14
CA HIS A 601 18.46 11.11 18.05
C HIS A 601 19.83 11.54 17.48
N LEU A 602 20.07 11.30 16.18
CA LEU A 602 21.28 11.75 15.50
C LEU A 602 21.33 13.28 15.39
N LEU A 603 20.20 13.95 15.14
CA LEU A 603 20.11 15.41 15.11
C LEU A 603 20.46 16.01 16.47
N GLU A 604 19.96 15.44 17.57
CA GLU A 604 20.33 15.87 18.92
C GLU A 604 21.85 15.77 19.16
N GLN A 605 22.47 14.66 18.75
CA GLN A 605 23.93 14.49 18.87
C GLN A 605 24.68 15.55 18.06
N TYR A 606 24.27 15.80 16.82
CA TYR A 606 24.88 16.82 15.97
C TYR A 606 24.77 18.22 16.59
N LEU A 607 23.59 18.59 17.09
CA LEU A 607 23.37 19.90 17.73
C LEU A 607 24.16 20.07 19.03
N LYS A 608 24.33 19.02 19.84
CA LYS A 608 25.20 19.06 21.04
C LYS A 608 26.67 19.23 20.66
N ALA A 609 27.14 18.50 19.66
CA ALA A 609 28.52 18.63 19.16
C ALA A 609 28.82 20.05 18.63
N LEU A 610 27.85 20.72 17.99
CA LEU A 610 28.00 22.13 17.58
C LEU A 610 28.22 23.06 18.78
N LYS A 611 27.49 22.82 19.88
CA LYS A 611 27.60 23.57 21.14
C LYS A 611 28.85 23.22 21.96
N GLY A 612 29.52 22.12 21.63
CA GLY A 612 30.68 21.62 22.38
C GLY A 612 30.30 20.86 23.66
N GLU A 613 29.08 20.31 23.70
CA GLU A 613 28.52 19.50 24.80
C GLU A 613 28.77 18.00 24.62
#